data_AF-A0A6I1K5G4-F1
#
_entry.id   AF-A0A6I1K5G4-F1
#
_cell.length_a   1.000
_cell.length_b   1.000
_cell.length_c   1.000
_cell.angle_alpha   90.00
_cell.angle_beta   90.00
_cell.angle_gamma   90.00
#
_symmetry.space_group_name_H-M   'P 1'
#
loop_
_entity.id
_entity.type
_entity.pdbx_description
1 polymer ?
#
loop_
_entity_poly.entity_id
_entity_poly.type
_entity_poly.pdbx_seq_one_letter_code
_entity_poly.pdbx_strand_id
1 'polypeptide(L)'
;MKCQFLLAAALCLSVTGAFAADEAVVKAARVNVRGQPTTGSEVVTQLKQGEKITVLEEIVHPKPGKGEPAKWLRIALPSNTPVWVSTLFLTNGTVAVSRLNIRSGPGENFSVIGRVPKGTTV
;
A
#
# COMPACT_ATOMS: atom_id res chain seq x y z
N MET A 1 63.43 15.05 8.58
CA MET A 1 62.67 14.59 9.75
C MET A 1 61.30 14.12 9.25
N LYS A 2 61.01 12.84 9.45
CA LYS A 2 59.79 12.14 8.99
C LYS A 2 58.58 12.74 9.71
N CYS A 3 57.56 13.15 8.97
CA CYS A 3 56.24 13.43 9.56
C CYS A 3 55.24 12.42 9.01
N GLN A 4 54.56 11.82 9.96
CA GLN A 4 53.92 10.52 9.93
C GLN A 4 52.45 10.66 9.52
N PHE A 5 51.94 9.58 8.94
CA PHE A 5 50.56 9.32 8.54
C PHE A 5 49.46 9.86 9.46
N LEU A 6 48.35 10.29 8.86
CA LEU A 6 47.01 10.05 9.41
C LEU A 6 46.03 9.87 8.24
N LEU A 7 45.68 8.61 7.99
CA LEU A 7 44.62 8.18 7.10
C LEU A 7 43.29 8.37 7.87
N ALA A 8 42.51 9.39 7.52
CA ALA A 8 41.17 9.56 8.08
C ALA A 8 40.20 8.69 7.28
N ALA A 9 39.86 7.51 7.79
CA ALA A 9 38.78 6.69 7.26
C ALA A 9 37.44 7.33 7.67
N ALA A 10 36.80 8.05 6.74
CA ALA A 10 35.45 8.55 6.90
C ALA A 10 34.46 7.37 6.79
N LEU A 11 33.98 6.88 7.93
CA LEU A 11 32.84 5.97 7.99
C LEU A 11 31.57 6.78 7.69
N CYS A 12 31.17 6.81 6.42
CA CYS A 12 29.89 7.35 6.01
C CYS A 12 28.79 6.41 6.54
N LEU A 13 28.23 6.74 7.72
CA LEU A 13 27.03 6.10 8.23
C LEU A 13 25.87 6.55 7.32
N SER A 14 25.55 5.72 6.32
CA SER A 14 24.32 5.89 5.56
C SER A 14 23.14 5.69 6.50
N VAL A 15 22.51 6.79 6.91
CA VAL A 15 21.24 6.77 7.63
C VAL A 15 20.19 6.20 6.67
N THR A 16 19.98 4.89 6.74
CA THR A 16 18.79 4.26 6.18
C THR A 16 17.62 4.63 7.07
N GLY A 17 16.96 5.75 6.76
CA GLY A 17 15.70 6.12 7.39
C GLY A 17 14.64 5.08 7.04
N ALA A 18 14.42 4.12 7.94
CA ALA A 18 13.21 3.33 7.93
C ALA A 18 12.07 4.27 8.32
N PHE A 19 11.22 4.64 7.37
CA PHE A 19 9.94 5.27 7.69
C PHE A 19 9.14 4.23 8.49
N ALA A 20 9.08 4.40 9.80
CA ALA A 20 8.19 3.62 10.65
C ALA A 20 6.77 3.95 10.20
N ALA A 21 6.02 2.92 9.79
CA ALA A 21 4.63 3.10 9.43
C ALA A 21 3.82 3.35 10.71
N ASP A 22 3.07 4.45 10.75
CA ASP A 22 2.34 4.85 11.94
C ASP A 22 1.12 3.94 12.16
N GLU A 23 0.90 3.48 13.40
CA GLU A 23 -0.32 2.76 13.75
C GLU A 23 -1.46 3.74 14.07
N ALA A 24 -2.67 3.44 13.59
CA ALA A 24 -3.88 4.15 13.95
C ALA A 24 -5.02 3.19 14.29
N VAL A 25 -5.99 3.68 15.07
CA VAL A 25 -7.19 2.92 15.47
C VAL A 25 -8.44 3.56 14.89
N VAL A 26 -9.30 2.75 14.29
CA VAL A 26 -10.57 3.20 13.72
C VAL A 26 -11.53 3.60 14.83
N LYS A 27 -11.93 4.88 14.83
CA LYS A 27 -12.84 5.44 15.86
C LYS A 27 -14.33 5.34 15.50
N ALA A 28 -14.66 5.36 14.21
CA ALA A 28 -16.04 5.29 13.73
C ALA A 28 -16.53 3.85 13.64
N ALA A 29 -17.85 3.64 13.76
CA ALA A 29 -18.48 2.31 13.68
C ALA A 29 -18.09 1.53 12.41
N ARG A 30 -18.02 2.23 11.27
CA ARG A 30 -17.62 1.67 9.98
C ARG A 30 -16.91 2.71 9.13
N VAL A 31 -15.80 2.32 8.51
CA VAL A 31 -15.02 3.18 7.59
C VAL A 31 -14.79 2.45 6.28
N ASN A 32 -15.10 3.10 5.15
CA ASN A 32 -14.83 2.55 3.83
C ASN A 32 -13.33 2.73 3.48
N VAL A 33 -12.66 1.63 3.15
CA VAL A 33 -11.35 1.66 2.49
C VAL A 33 -11.60 1.74 1.00
N ARG A 34 -11.02 2.73 0.33
CA ARG A 34 -11.31 3.03 -1.07
C ARG A 34 -10.09 2.89 -1.95
N GLY A 35 -10.33 2.59 -3.23
CA GLY A 35 -9.26 2.43 -4.22
C GLY A 35 -8.53 3.73 -4.54
N GLN A 36 -9.18 4.89 -4.37
CA GLN A 36 -8.61 6.23 -4.62
C GLN A 36 -9.06 7.22 -3.54
N PRO A 37 -8.35 8.34 -3.34
CA PRO A 37 -8.70 9.36 -2.34
C PRO A 37 -9.87 10.25 -2.80
N THR A 38 -11.01 9.62 -3.09
CA THR A 38 -12.29 10.27 -3.43
C THR A 38 -13.45 9.39 -2.99
N THR A 39 -14.52 10.02 -2.52
CA THR A 39 -15.79 9.36 -2.13
C THR A 39 -16.51 8.66 -3.28
N GLY A 40 -16.23 9.04 -4.52
CA GLY A 40 -16.78 8.41 -5.73
C GLY A 40 -16.07 7.13 -6.16
N SER A 41 -14.89 6.83 -5.61
CA SER A 41 -14.15 5.62 -5.97
C SER A 41 -14.71 4.36 -5.30
N GLU A 42 -14.36 3.22 -5.88
CA GLU A 42 -14.73 1.90 -5.40
C GLU A 42 -14.36 1.69 -3.92
N VAL A 43 -15.27 1.04 -3.19
CA VAL A 43 -15.02 0.56 -1.82
C VAL A 43 -14.38 -0.83 -1.92
N VAL A 44 -13.12 -0.94 -1.51
CA VAL A 44 -12.34 -2.18 -1.53
C VAL A 44 -12.69 -3.07 -0.34
N THR A 45 -12.79 -2.47 0.84
CA THR A 45 -13.21 -3.16 2.08
C THR A 45 -13.78 -2.16 3.08
N GLN A 46 -14.27 -2.64 4.22
CA GLN A 46 -14.78 -1.83 5.31
C GLN A 46 -14.12 -2.22 6.63
N LEU A 47 -13.58 -1.21 7.33
CA LEU A 47 -13.01 -1.37 8.65
C LEU A 47 -14.09 -1.19 9.71
N LYS A 48 -13.91 -1.88 10.84
CA LYS A 48 -14.77 -1.76 12.02
C LYS A 48 -14.13 -0.89 13.09
N GLN A 49 -14.95 -0.30 13.95
CA GLN A 49 -14.45 0.40 15.13
C GLN A 49 -13.50 -0.48 15.96
N GLY A 50 -12.39 0.10 16.41
CA GLY A 50 -11.36 -0.58 17.20
C GLY A 50 -10.32 -1.33 16.36
N GLU A 51 -10.52 -1.46 15.05
CA GLU A 51 -9.52 -2.08 14.18
C GLU A 51 -8.25 -1.24 14.11
N LYS A 52 -7.10 -1.90 14.22
CA LYS A 52 -5.78 -1.30 14.03
C LYS A 52 -5.42 -1.30 12.55
N ILE A 53 -4.91 -0.18 12.08
CA ILE A 53 -4.41 -0.01 10.72
C ILE A 53 -3.00 0.54 10.74
N THR A 54 -2.26 0.24 9.68
CA THR A 54 -0.95 0.81 9.41
C THR A 54 -1.12 1.94 8.40
N VAL A 55 -0.82 3.17 8.82
CA VAL A 55 -0.83 4.38 8.00
C VAL A 55 0.51 4.51 7.30
N LEU A 56 0.47 4.68 5.98
CA LEU A 56 1.65 4.83 5.13
C LEU A 56 1.90 6.29 4.75
N GLU A 57 0.83 7.08 4.57
CA GLU A 57 0.90 8.46 4.10
C GLU A 57 -0.40 9.21 4.42
N GLU A 58 -0.32 10.51 4.74
CA GLU A 58 -1.46 11.43 4.71
C GLU A 58 -1.37 12.31 3.45
N ILE A 59 -2.45 12.34 2.68
CA ILE A 59 -2.59 13.17 1.48
C ILE A 59 -3.62 14.26 1.77
N VAL A 60 -3.23 15.51 1.52
CA VAL A 60 -4.12 16.67 1.65
C VAL A 60 -4.43 17.24 0.27
N HIS A 61 -5.69 17.22 -0.11
CA HIS A 61 -6.20 17.85 -1.32
C HIS A 61 -6.40 19.35 -1.05
N PRO A 62 -5.69 20.26 -1.74
CA PRO A 62 -5.77 21.69 -1.47
C PRO A 62 -7.11 22.30 -1.88
N LYS A 63 -7.82 21.67 -2.83
CA LYS A 63 -9.14 22.10 -3.33
C LYS A 63 -10.03 20.87 -3.51
N PRO A 64 -10.59 20.33 -2.41
CA PRO A 64 -11.48 19.17 -2.51
C PRO A 64 -12.75 19.53 -3.29
N GLY A 65 -13.31 18.54 -4.00
CA GLY A 65 -14.63 18.68 -4.62
C GLY A 65 -15.74 18.88 -3.59
N LYS A 66 -16.93 19.28 -4.04
CA LYS A 66 -18.09 19.46 -3.15
C LYS A 66 -18.43 18.12 -2.46
N GLY A 67 -18.36 18.10 -1.13
CA GLY A 67 -18.64 16.91 -0.33
C GLY A 67 -17.47 15.93 -0.20
N GLU A 68 -16.31 16.25 -0.77
CA GLU A 68 -15.09 15.44 -0.62
C GLU A 68 -14.29 15.87 0.63
N PRO A 69 -13.75 14.90 1.41
CA PRO A 69 -12.77 15.20 2.44
C PRO A 69 -11.50 15.84 1.85
N ALA A 70 -10.96 16.83 2.55
CA ALA A 70 -9.65 17.40 2.20
C ALA A 70 -8.50 16.45 2.51
N LYS A 71 -8.63 15.62 3.55
CA LYS A 71 -7.56 14.73 4.02
C LYS A 71 -7.91 13.27 3.78
N TRP A 72 -6.94 12.52 3.27
CA TRP A 72 -7.02 11.08 3.05
C TRP A 72 -5.79 10.40 3.62
N LEU A 73 -5.97 9.21 4.20
CA LEU A 73 -4.86 8.37 4.63
C LEU A 73 -4.68 7.24 3.63
N ARG A 74 -3.46 7.06 3.11
CA ARG A 74 -3.05 5.82 2.45
C ARG A 74 -2.61 4.86 3.53
N ILE A 75 -3.24 3.69 3.58
CA ILE A 75 -2.98 2.66 4.58
C ILE A 75 -2.45 1.40 3.90
N ALA A 76 -1.79 0.54 4.66
CA ALA A 76 -1.56 -0.84 4.23
C ALA A 76 -2.91 -1.55 4.06
N LEU A 77 -3.02 -2.42 3.05
CA LEU A 77 -4.23 -3.21 2.85
C LEU A 77 -4.41 -4.15 4.06
N PRO A 78 -5.58 -4.14 4.73
CA PRO A 78 -5.84 -5.07 5.84
C PRO A 78 -5.66 -6.52 5.37
N SER A 79 -4.96 -7.34 6.16
CA SER A 79 -4.55 -8.69 5.77
C SER A 79 -5.71 -9.66 5.54
N ASN A 80 -6.88 -9.38 6.09
CA ASN A 80 -8.12 -10.12 5.90
C ASN A 80 -8.95 -9.64 4.69
N THR A 81 -8.41 -8.73 3.87
CA THR A 81 -9.13 -8.23 2.69
C THR A 81 -9.08 -9.28 1.58
N PRO A 82 -10.23 -9.82 1.12
CA PRO A 82 -10.24 -10.72 -0.01
C PRO A 82 -9.79 -9.98 -1.27
N VAL A 83 -9.06 -10.70 -2.12
CA VAL A 83 -8.51 -10.17 -3.37
C VAL A 83 -8.71 -11.17 -4.50
N TRP A 84 -8.67 -10.68 -5.74
CA TRP A 84 -8.93 -11.50 -6.93
C TRP A 84 -7.76 -11.44 -7.89
N VAL A 85 -7.43 -12.61 -8.44
CA VAL A 85 -6.55 -12.76 -9.60
C VAL A 85 -7.27 -13.60 -10.66
N SER A 86 -7.01 -13.32 -11.94
CA SER A 86 -7.61 -14.10 -13.03
C SER A 86 -6.83 -15.40 -13.23
N THR A 87 -7.53 -16.53 -13.23
CA THR A 87 -6.95 -17.86 -13.45
C THR A 87 -6.44 -18.04 -14.89
N LEU A 88 -6.87 -17.20 -15.84
CA LEU A 88 -6.38 -17.19 -17.22
C LEU A 88 -4.87 -16.93 -17.32
N PHE A 89 -4.28 -16.34 -16.28
CA PHE A 89 -2.86 -16.02 -16.22
C PHE A 89 -2.06 -16.96 -15.31
N LEU A 90 -2.66 -18.09 -14.91
CA LEU A 90 -2.04 -19.11 -14.07
C LEU A 90 -1.82 -20.40 -14.87
N THR A 91 -0.71 -21.07 -14.59
CA THR A 91 -0.45 -22.46 -14.99
C THR A 91 -0.17 -23.25 -13.73
N ASN A 92 -1.02 -24.22 -13.39
CA ASN A 92 -0.89 -25.04 -12.17
C ASN A 92 -0.69 -24.20 -10.89
N GLY A 93 -1.51 -23.15 -10.71
CA GLY A 93 -1.41 -22.26 -9.54
C GLY A 93 -0.20 -21.32 -9.55
N THR A 94 0.56 -21.25 -10.65
CA THR A 94 1.73 -20.37 -10.77
C THR A 94 1.50 -19.29 -11.82
N VAL A 95 1.92 -18.06 -11.52
CA VAL A 95 1.79 -16.91 -12.43
C VAL A 95 2.61 -17.14 -13.71
N ALA A 96 1.94 -17.23 -14.86
CA ALA A 96 2.55 -17.51 -16.16
C ALA A 96 3.03 -16.25 -16.90
N VAL A 97 2.41 -15.10 -16.62
CA VAL A 97 2.69 -13.80 -17.26
C VAL A 97 3.74 -12.99 -16.48
N SER A 98 4.38 -12.02 -17.13
CA SER A 98 5.42 -11.19 -16.50
C SER A 98 4.94 -10.44 -15.24
N ARG A 99 3.69 -9.95 -15.27
CA ARG A 99 3.03 -9.28 -14.15
C ARG A 99 1.54 -9.58 -14.16
N LEU A 100 1.02 -10.10 -13.05
CA LEU A 100 -0.40 -10.35 -12.84
C LEU A 100 -0.98 -9.30 -11.90
N ASN A 101 -2.06 -8.63 -12.29
CA ASN A 101 -2.76 -7.69 -11.42
C ASN A 101 -3.58 -8.42 -10.36
N ILE A 102 -3.46 -7.99 -9.11
CA ILE A 102 -4.36 -8.32 -8.01
C ILE A 102 -5.43 -7.24 -7.97
N ARG A 103 -6.69 -7.64 -7.92
CA ARG A 103 -7.85 -6.74 -7.98
C ARG A 103 -8.71 -6.82 -6.74
N SER A 104 -9.48 -5.76 -6.50
CA SER A 104 -10.48 -5.66 -5.43
C SER A 104 -11.81 -6.33 -5.75
N GLY A 105 -11.96 -6.94 -6.93
CA GLY A 105 -13.14 -7.73 -7.29
C GLY A 105 -12.95 -8.58 -8.55
N PRO A 106 -13.92 -9.45 -8.86
CA PRO A 106 -13.84 -10.43 -9.93
C PRO A 106 -14.15 -9.82 -11.30
N GLY A 107 -13.23 -9.00 -11.83
CA GLY A 107 -13.38 -8.43 -13.18
C GLY A 107 -12.38 -7.31 -13.49
N GLU A 108 -12.36 -6.86 -14.74
CA GLU A 108 -11.39 -5.85 -15.19
C GLU A 108 -11.73 -4.43 -14.76
N ASN A 109 -12.99 -4.17 -14.43
CA ASN A 109 -13.50 -2.88 -13.96
C ASN A 109 -13.18 -2.59 -12.48
N PHE A 110 -12.63 -3.57 -11.76
CA PHE A 110 -12.24 -3.42 -10.36
C PHE A 110 -10.81 -2.90 -10.22
N SER A 111 -10.59 -2.14 -9.16
CA SER A 111 -9.32 -1.49 -8.84
C SER A 111 -8.17 -2.49 -8.75
N VAL A 112 -7.01 -2.13 -9.30
CA VAL A 112 -5.77 -2.90 -9.12
C VAL A 112 -5.14 -2.48 -7.79
N ILE A 113 -5.10 -3.40 -6.84
CA ILE A 113 -4.60 -3.18 -5.47
C ILE A 113 -3.18 -3.72 -5.26
N GLY A 114 -2.67 -4.50 -6.21
CA GLY A 114 -1.33 -5.06 -6.16
C GLY A 114 -0.96 -5.76 -7.46
N ARG A 115 0.27 -6.27 -7.52
CA ARG A 115 0.76 -7.06 -8.64
C ARG A 115 1.59 -8.23 -8.14
N VAL A 116 1.46 -9.37 -8.80
CA VAL A 116 2.24 -10.58 -8.55
C VAL A 116 3.20 -10.82 -9.72
N PRO A 117 4.50 -11.06 -9.47
CA PRO A 117 5.46 -11.35 -10.53
C PRO A 117 5.32 -12.77 -11.07
N LYS A 118 5.84 -12.99 -12.29
CA LYS A 118 5.92 -14.32 -12.92
C LYS A 118 6.60 -15.35 -12.01
N GLY A 119 6.10 -16.59 -12.02
CA GLY A 119 6.69 -17.70 -11.27
C GLY A 119 6.24 -17.75 -9.80
N THR A 120 5.48 -16.77 -9.33
CA THR A 120 4.90 -16.82 -7.98
C THR A 120 3.77 -17.85 -7.94
N THR A 121 3.79 -18.72 -6.92
CA THR A 121 2.67 -19.62 -6.61
C THR A 121 1.63 -18.88 -5.77
N VAL A 122 0.35 -19.02 -6.14
CA VAL A 122 -0.81 -18.38 -5.49
C VAL A 122 -1.74 -19.40 -4.83
#